data_AF-A0A7R9ZE68-F1
#
_entry.id   AF-A0A7R9ZE68-F1
#
_cell.length_a   1.000
_cell.length_b   1.000
_cell.length_c   1.000
_cell.angle_alpha   90.00
_cell.angle_beta   90.00
_cell.angle_gamma   90.00
#
_symmetry.space_group_name_H-M   'P 1'
#
loop_
_entity.id
_entity.type
_entity.pdbx_description
1 polymer ?
#
loop_
_entity_poly.entity_id
_entity_poly.type
_entity_poly.pdbx_seq_one_letter_code
_entity_poly.pdbx_strand_id
1 'polypeptide(L)'
;AVKGQSPLLWLHCNQKLKNAEVGSPFGGVVGGIYKCSQEEATRSIALGTAKPDEFLVVSGVSVWTKNDALGGRGGVPTAGLKGEVAAGRFEVVSPDKVKDVWRALQRQEVVTKLNLMR
;
A
#
# COMPACT_ATOMS: atom_id res chain seq x y z
N ALA A 1 -11.67 12.23 -2.81
CA ALA A 1 -10.34 12.83 -2.57
C ALA A 1 -10.51 14.12 -1.77
N VAL A 2 -9.65 14.37 -0.78
CA VAL A 2 -9.61 15.66 -0.06
C VAL A 2 -8.89 16.67 -0.95
N LYS A 3 -9.51 17.82 -1.22
CA LYS A 3 -8.90 18.89 -2.03
C LYS A 3 -7.59 19.37 -1.39
N GLY A 4 -6.49 19.40 -2.14
CA GLY A 4 -5.26 20.12 -1.78
C GLY A 4 -4.09 19.28 -1.23
N GLN A 5 -4.23 17.96 -1.04
CA GLN A 5 -3.09 17.08 -0.75
C GLN A 5 -2.65 16.34 -2.00
N SER A 6 -1.34 16.26 -2.24
CA SER A 6 -0.80 15.38 -3.27
C SER A 6 -1.18 13.93 -2.89
N PRO A 7 -2.00 13.22 -3.69
CA PRO A 7 -2.65 11.97 -3.27
C PRO A 7 -1.72 10.76 -3.41
N LEU A 8 -0.41 10.99 -3.47
CA LEU A 8 0.58 9.97 -3.75
C LEU A 8 1.05 9.32 -2.46
N LEU A 9 0.87 8.02 -2.38
CA LEU A 9 1.41 7.20 -1.31
C LEU A 9 2.72 6.58 -1.78
N TRP A 10 3.80 6.85 -1.04
CA TRP A 10 5.11 6.28 -1.30
C TRP A 10 5.32 5.09 -0.37
N LEU A 11 5.64 3.95 -0.97
CA LEU A 11 5.76 2.68 -0.28
C LEU A 11 7.11 2.02 -0.57
N HIS A 12 7.62 1.25 0.38
CA HIS A 12 8.74 0.32 0.16
C HIS A 12 8.59 -0.95 1.01
N CYS A 13 9.29 -2.01 0.61
CA CYS A 13 9.43 -3.24 1.40
C CYS A 13 10.90 -3.59 1.71
N ASN A 14 11.84 -2.70 1.37
CA ASN A 14 13.29 -2.90 1.54
C ASN A 14 13.68 -2.98 3.05
N GLN A 15 14.36 -4.07 3.43
CA GLN A 15 14.80 -4.31 4.81
C GLN A 15 15.89 -3.34 5.29
N LYS A 16 16.82 -2.94 4.42
CA LYS A 16 17.87 -1.97 4.78
C LYS A 16 17.25 -0.63 5.17
N LEU A 17 16.23 -0.19 4.43
CA LEU A 17 15.49 1.03 4.74
C LEU A 17 14.71 0.92 6.06
N LYS A 18 14.07 -0.23 6.33
CA LYS A 18 13.41 -0.48 7.62
C LYS A 18 14.39 -0.39 8.79
N ASN A 19 15.58 -0.99 8.63
CA ASN A 19 16.62 -0.96 9.66
C ASN A 19 17.23 0.45 9.85
N ALA A 20 17.20 1.28 8.81
CA ALA A 20 17.61 2.68 8.85
C ALA A 20 16.46 3.62 9.27
N GLU A 21 15.36 3.08 9.78
CA GLU A 21 14.18 3.82 10.26
C GLU A 21 13.57 4.76 9.22
N VAL A 22 13.69 4.41 7.94
CA VAL A 22 13.05 5.15 6.85
C VAL A 22 11.58 4.77 6.79
N GLY A 23 10.71 5.77 6.95
CA GLY A 23 9.26 5.59 6.92
C GLY A 23 8.68 4.88 8.15
N SER A 24 7.47 4.34 8.00
CA SER A 24 6.73 3.69 9.09
C SER A 24 5.88 2.53 8.58
N PRO A 25 5.55 1.52 9.42
CA PRO A 25 4.71 0.40 9.03
C PRO A 25 3.36 0.85 8.46
N PHE A 26 3.01 0.38 7.26
CA PHE A 26 1.70 0.63 6.68
C PHE A 26 0.64 -0.22 7.40
N GLY A 27 -0.40 0.40 7.95
CA GLY A 27 -1.44 -0.30 8.72
C GLY A 27 -0.96 -0.85 10.07
N GLY A 28 0.22 -0.44 10.56
CA GLY A 28 0.75 -0.87 11.86
C GLY A 28 1.40 -2.27 11.89
N VAL A 29 1.56 -2.92 10.74
CA VAL A 29 2.14 -4.28 10.67
C VAL A 29 3.66 -4.23 10.56
N VAL A 30 4.35 -4.50 11.67
CA VAL A 30 5.82 -4.57 11.72
C VAL A 30 6.33 -5.68 10.80
N GLY A 31 7.38 -5.39 10.02
CA GLY A 31 7.95 -6.32 9.04
C GLY A 31 7.28 -6.33 7.66
N GLY A 32 6.11 -5.70 7.52
CA GLY A 32 5.35 -5.61 6.27
C GLY A 32 5.82 -4.50 5.31
N ILE A 33 4.87 -3.91 4.58
CA ILE A 33 5.11 -2.76 3.70
C ILE A 33 5.20 -1.49 4.57
N TYR A 34 6.12 -0.59 4.23
CA TYR A 34 6.31 0.67 4.92
C TYR A 34 5.88 1.83 4.03
N LYS A 35 5.28 2.86 4.62
CA LYS A 35 5.05 4.15 3.98
C LYS A 35 6.19 5.10 4.31
N CYS A 36 6.67 5.84 3.33
CA CYS A 36 7.67 6.90 3.52
C CYS A 36 7.17 8.19 2.86
N SER A 37 7.89 9.29 3.04
CA SER A 37 7.70 10.52 2.29
C SER A 37 8.45 10.46 0.94
N GLN A 38 8.12 11.38 0.04
CA GLN A 38 8.85 11.55 -1.22
C GLN A 38 10.31 11.92 -0.96
N GLU A 39 10.56 12.78 0.03
CA GLU A 39 11.89 13.27 0.40
C GLU A 39 12.75 12.14 0.95
N GLU A 40 12.18 11.26 1.79
CA GLU A 40 12.84 10.07 2.31
C GLU A 40 13.26 9.11 1.18
N ALA A 41 12.34 8.84 0.25
CA ALA A 41 12.63 7.99 -0.90
C ALA A 41 13.72 8.60 -1.79
N THR A 42 13.57 9.88 -2.15
CA THR A 42 14.52 10.60 -3.01
C THR A 42 15.91 10.67 -2.38
N ARG A 43 15.99 10.94 -1.07
CA ARG A 43 17.26 10.96 -0.32
C ARG A 43 17.91 9.58 -0.30
N SER A 44 17.14 8.53 -0.06
CA SER A 44 17.66 7.15 -0.03
C SER A 44 18.23 6.73 -1.38
N ILE A 45 17.57 7.14 -2.47
CA ILE A 45 18.06 6.93 -3.83
C ILE A 45 19.36 7.72 -4.08
N ALA A 46 19.37 9.02 -3.72
CA ALA A 46 20.52 9.90 -3.94
C ALA A 46 21.77 9.44 -3.16
N LEU A 47 21.58 8.89 -1.96
CA LEU A 47 22.65 8.32 -1.13
C LEU A 47 23.07 6.91 -1.55
N GLY A 48 22.40 6.30 -2.54
CA GLY A 48 22.67 4.93 -2.99
C GLY A 48 22.29 3.85 -1.97
N THR A 49 21.49 4.18 -0.96
CA THR A 49 21.04 3.21 0.06
C THR A 49 19.85 2.38 -0.40
N ALA A 50 19.15 2.84 -1.45
CA ALA A 50 18.11 2.11 -2.16
C ALA A 50 18.09 2.45 -3.65
N LYS A 51 17.50 1.57 -4.45
CA LYS A 51 17.28 1.80 -5.89
C LYS A 51 15.86 2.33 -6.15
N PRO A 52 15.62 3.08 -7.25
CA PRO A 52 14.29 3.57 -7.57
C PRO A 52 13.21 2.48 -7.67
N ASP A 53 13.55 1.30 -8.18
CA ASP A 53 12.64 0.15 -8.34
C ASP A 53 12.26 -0.52 -7.01
N GLU A 54 12.91 -0.16 -5.90
CA GLU A 54 12.57 -0.62 -4.55
C GLU A 54 11.42 0.18 -3.89
N PHE A 55 10.95 1.23 -4.57
CA PHE A 55 9.81 2.04 -4.15
C PHE A 55 8.62 1.86 -5.10
N LEU A 56 7.42 1.97 -4.53
CA LEU A 56 6.18 2.10 -5.30
C LEU A 56 5.52 3.44 -4.97
N VAL A 57 5.05 4.13 -6.01
CA VAL A 57 4.24 5.33 -5.90
C VAL A 57 2.82 4.97 -6.31
N VAL A 58 1.89 5.11 -5.39
CA VAL A 58 0.48 4.76 -5.60
C VAL A 58 -0.34 6.03 -5.67
N SER A 59 -1.15 6.16 -6.72
CA SER A 59 -2.14 7.23 -6.86
C SER A 59 -3.55 6.65 -6.76
N GLY A 60 -4.40 7.30 -5.97
CA GLY A 60 -5.78 6.89 -5.77
C GLY A 60 -5.96 5.83 -4.68
N VAL A 61 -7.21 5.66 -4.26
CA VAL A 61 -7.60 4.71 -3.22
C VAL A 61 -8.88 4.00 -3.62
N SER A 62 -8.96 2.72 -3.31
CA SER A 62 -10.22 1.97 -3.35
C SER A 62 -10.81 1.93 -1.94
N VAL A 63 -12.10 2.25 -1.82
CA VAL A 63 -12.79 2.34 -0.53
C VAL A 63 -13.98 1.39 -0.54
N TRP A 64 -14.03 0.49 0.45
CA TRP A 64 -15.16 -0.39 0.67
C TRP A 64 -16.03 0.16 1.80
N THR A 65 -17.23 0.59 1.46
CA THR A 65 -18.18 1.13 2.44
C THR A 65 -18.67 0.03 3.36
N LYS A 66 -18.65 0.31 4.66
CA LYS A 66 -19.33 -0.49 5.67
C LYS A 66 -20.79 -0.06 5.64
N ASN A 67 -21.59 -0.63 4.74
CA ASN A 67 -23.04 -0.37 4.72
C ASN A 67 -23.77 -1.50 5.43
N ASP A 68 -24.24 -1.20 6.63
CA ASP A 68 -25.14 -1.97 7.48
C ASP A 68 -26.61 -1.57 7.20
N ALA A 69 -26.94 -1.28 5.93
CA ALA A 69 -28.26 -0.80 5.49
C ALA A 69 -29.43 -1.78 5.75
N LEU A 70 -29.16 -2.97 6.26
CA LEU A 70 -30.16 -3.84 6.87
C LEU A 70 -29.87 -3.92 8.37
N GLY A 71 -30.33 -2.91 9.12
CA GLY A 71 -30.42 -3.02 10.58
C GLY A 71 -31.16 -4.30 10.94
N GLY A 72 -30.45 -5.28 11.49
CA GLY A 72 -30.98 -6.62 11.61
C GLY A 72 -30.20 -7.46 12.61
N ARG A 73 -30.78 -7.56 13.81
CA ARG A 73 -30.47 -8.51 14.87
C ARG A 73 -29.89 -9.83 14.30
N GLY A 74 -28.59 -10.09 14.51
CA GLY A 74 -28.00 -11.43 14.42
C GLY A 74 -27.49 -11.93 13.05
N GLY A 75 -27.36 -11.11 12.00
CA GLY A 75 -26.87 -11.55 10.68
C GLY A 75 -25.36 -11.37 10.46
N VAL A 76 -24.71 -12.36 9.81
CA VAL A 76 -23.28 -12.41 9.45
C VAL A 76 -22.79 -11.11 8.77
N PRO A 77 -21.61 -10.57 9.12
CA PRO A 77 -21.11 -9.32 8.54
C PRO A 77 -20.69 -9.52 7.07
N THR A 78 -21.60 -9.27 6.14
CA THR A 78 -21.40 -9.42 4.69
C THR A 78 -20.99 -8.13 3.96
N ALA A 79 -20.77 -7.03 4.69
CA ALA A 79 -20.41 -5.72 4.10
C ALA A 79 -18.91 -5.39 4.18
N GLY A 80 -18.48 -4.41 3.38
CA GLY A 80 -17.09 -3.94 3.32
C GLY A 80 -16.10 -5.01 2.82
N LEU A 81 -14.80 -4.74 2.93
CA LEU A 81 -13.76 -5.66 2.47
C LEU A 81 -13.84 -7.05 3.12
N LYS A 82 -14.30 -7.14 4.38
CA LYS A 82 -14.50 -8.44 5.05
C LYS A 82 -15.57 -9.29 4.35
N GLY A 83 -16.66 -8.66 3.90
CA GLY A 83 -17.71 -9.32 3.11
C GLY A 83 -17.19 -9.81 1.77
N GLU A 84 -16.35 -9.03 1.12
CA GLU A 84 -15.71 -9.42 -0.15
C GLU A 84 -14.78 -10.63 0.00
N VAL A 85 -14.03 -10.70 1.11
CA VAL A 85 -13.22 -11.87 1.47
C VAL A 85 -14.09 -13.09 1.74
N ALA A 86 -15.16 -12.93 2.52
CA ALA A 86 -16.10 -14.03 2.82
C ALA A 86 -16.80 -14.56 1.56
N ALA A 87 -17.03 -13.71 0.57
CA ALA A 87 -17.59 -14.08 -0.72
C ALA A 87 -16.55 -14.66 -1.71
N GLY A 88 -15.30 -14.84 -1.30
CA GLY A 88 -14.24 -15.43 -2.11
C GLY A 88 -13.71 -14.52 -3.24
N ARG A 89 -14.04 -13.22 -3.23
CA ARG A 89 -13.55 -12.25 -4.24
C ARG A 89 -12.14 -11.75 -3.93
N PHE A 90 -11.75 -11.77 -2.66
CA PHE A 90 -10.40 -11.43 -2.21
C PHE A 90 -9.93 -12.46 -1.18
N GLU A 91 -8.61 -12.56 -1.05
CA GLU A 91 -7.97 -13.36 0.00
C GLU A 91 -7.11 -12.47 0.90
N VAL A 92 -6.98 -12.88 2.16
CA VAL A 92 -6.01 -12.25 3.07
C VAL A 92 -4.64 -12.85 2.79
N VAL A 93 -3.71 -12.01 2.36
CA VAL A 93 -2.33 -12.41 2.11
C VAL A 93 -1.63 -12.66 3.45
N SER A 94 -1.08 -13.87 3.61
CA SER A 94 -0.29 -14.23 4.78
C SER A 94 1.02 -13.42 4.86
N PRO A 95 1.50 -13.02 6.06
CA PRO A 95 2.68 -12.17 6.21
C PRO A 95 3.96 -12.67 5.51
N ASP A 96 4.16 -13.99 5.44
CA ASP A 96 5.27 -14.65 4.75
C ASP A 96 5.26 -14.41 3.23
N LYS A 97 4.08 -14.17 2.64
CA LYS A 97 3.91 -13.93 1.19
C LYS A 97 4.05 -12.46 0.79
N VAL A 98 4.16 -11.53 1.75
CA VAL A 98 4.20 -10.09 1.47
C VAL A 98 5.33 -9.72 0.52
N LYS A 99 6.51 -10.36 0.63
CA LYS A 99 7.65 -10.11 -0.27
C LYS A 99 7.36 -10.55 -1.70
N ASP A 100 6.66 -11.66 -1.89
CA ASP A 100 6.34 -12.17 -3.22
C ASP A 100 5.24 -11.34 -3.89
N VAL A 101 4.23 -10.92 -3.12
CA VAL A 101 3.23 -9.96 -3.59
C VAL A 101 3.88 -8.63 -3.94
N TRP A 102 4.81 -8.13 -3.13
CA TRP A 102 5.55 -6.90 -3.43
C TRP A 102 6.33 -7.02 -4.75
N ARG A 103 7.07 -8.12 -4.95
CA ARG A 103 7.78 -8.39 -6.22
C ARG A 103 6.83 -8.43 -7.41
N ALA A 104 5.63 -8.97 -7.23
CA ALA A 104 4.62 -8.94 -8.28
C ALA A 104 4.18 -7.51 -8.63
N LEU A 105 3.98 -6.66 -7.62
CA LEU A 105 3.63 -5.25 -7.80
C LEU A 105 4.76 -4.43 -8.45
N GLN A 106 6.02 -4.78 -8.22
CA GLN A 106 7.19 -4.13 -8.84
C GLN A 106 7.29 -4.37 -10.36
N ARG A 107 6.53 -5.32 -10.92
CA ARG A 107 6.49 -5.54 -12.38
C ARG A 107 5.63 -4.52 -13.13
N GLN A 108 4.98 -3.60 -12.41
CA GLN A 108 4.30 -2.46 -13.01
C GLN A 108 5.28 -1.50 -13.69
N GLU A 109 4.78 -0.63 -14.57
CA GLU A 109 5.63 0.33 -15.28
C GLU A 109 6.33 1.29 -14.32
N VAL A 110 7.60 1.61 -14.62
CA VAL A 110 8.36 2.62 -13.88
C VAL A 110 7.66 3.97 -14.01
N VAL A 111 7.53 4.67 -12.89
CA VAL A 111 6.91 6.00 -12.87
C VAL A 111 7.79 6.99 -13.62
N THR A 112 7.16 7.69 -14.57
CA THR A 112 7.74 8.76 -15.38
C THR A 112 6.82 9.98 -15.31
N LYS A 113 7.29 11.13 -15.83
CA LYS A 113 6.42 12.32 -15.94
C LYS A 113 5.15 12.07 -16.76
N LEU A 114 5.17 11.10 -17.68
CA LEU A 114 4.04 10.82 -18.57
C LEU A 114 2.93 10.02 -17.90
N ASN A 115 3.27 9.05 -17.03
CA ASN A 115 2.28 8.21 -16.35
C ASN A 115 1.86 8.75 -14.98
N LEU A 116 2.56 9.76 -14.44
CA LEU A 116 2.18 10.45 -13.20
C LEU A 116 1.06 11.49 -13.40
N MET A 117 0.89 12.00 -14.63
CA MET A 117 -0.04 13.08 -14.96
C MET A 117 -1.36 12.60 -15.60
N ARG A 118 -1.57 11.28 -15.67
CA ARG A 118 -2.83 10.67 -16.13
C ARG A 118 -3.84 10.59 -14.99
#